data_AF-A0A2T0Q5C4-F1
#
_entry.id   AF-A0A2T0Q5C4-F1
#
_cell.length_a   1.000
_cell.length_b   1.000
_cell.length_c   1.000
_cell.angle_alpha   90.00
_cell.angle_beta   90.00
_cell.angle_gamma   90.00
#
_symmetry.space_group_name_H-M   'P 1'
#
loop_
_entity.id
_entity.type
_entity.pdbx_description
1 polymer ?
#
loop_
_entity_poly.entity_id
_entity_poly.type
_entity_poly.pdbx_seq_one_letter_code
_entity_poly.pdbx_strand_id
1 'polypeptide(L)'
;MAQNDGTGAASARPDDPREFNRRLIAEFRANGGRVGGMFAGSPLLLLTTTGARTGRPHTTPAAYLAAGERWMVAASNGGADEHPAWYRNLLARPQAVVEVGDGTTVRSVEVTATVLSGERRDAVFARIAEHIPAFAGYQAGTERVIPVVALAPAPAADASRGRALAAELVRIHAGLRAELARLREAAEAPEADGAAGASARLDLRGHCLTYCEHLHAHHGGEDAAGFPIVLRHFPELEPAIERLREEHRVVAKLTAELRALVEGAAAADPVRLRADLGVLAARLEEHFDHEERELLAALEALPDSAVPGGG
;
A
#
# COMPACT_ATOMS: atom_id res chain seq x y z
N MET A 1 60.29 14.40 -0.15
CA MET A 1 60.28 13.28 -1.11
C MET A 1 61.06 12.14 -0.46
N ALA A 2 60.51 11.00 -0.09
CA ALA A 2 59.24 10.37 -0.44
C ALA A 2 58.66 9.61 0.77
N GLN A 3 57.33 9.56 0.81
CA GLN A 3 56.53 8.64 1.61
C GLN A 3 56.80 7.19 1.20
N ASN A 4 56.68 6.25 2.13
CA ASN A 4 56.16 4.94 1.78
C ASN A 4 55.30 4.40 2.91
N ASP A 5 54.03 4.20 2.58
CA ASP A 5 52.92 3.84 3.44
C ASP A 5 52.96 2.35 3.78
N GLY A 6 53.14 2.04 5.06
CA GLY A 6 52.92 0.71 5.61
C GLY A 6 51.46 0.46 5.92
N THR A 7 50.64 0.26 4.89
CA THR A 7 49.28 -0.26 5.04
C THR A 7 49.34 -1.73 5.44
N GLY A 8 49.41 -1.98 6.75
CA GLY A 8 49.19 -3.29 7.33
C GLY A 8 47.74 -3.72 7.11
N ALA A 9 47.46 -4.38 5.99
CA ALA A 9 46.25 -5.17 5.82
C ALA A 9 46.26 -6.28 6.89
N ALA A 10 45.43 -6.13 7.92
CA ALA A 10 45.24 -7.17 8.93
C ALA A 10 44.72 -8.44 8.22
N SER A 11 45.52 -9.51 8.21
CA SER A 11 45.12 -10.81 7.69
C SER A 11 43.95 -11.36 8.51
N ALA A 12 42.81 -11.62 7.87
CA ALA A 12 41.63 -12.18 8.51
C ALA A 12 41.88 -13.62 9.00
N ARG A 13 41.32 -13.97 10.16
CA ARG A 13 41.47 -15.30 10.77
C ARG A 13 40.50 -16.30 10.12
N PRO A 14 40.90 -17.58 9.93
CA PRO A 14 40.07 -18.61 9.28
C PRO A 14 38.67 -18.82 9.89
N ASP A 15 38.48 -18.44 11.16
CA ASP A 15 37.26 -18.71 11.94
C ASP A 15 36.42 -17.45 12.23
N ASP A 16 36.57 -16.35 11.48
CA ASP A 16 35.71 -15.15 11.66
C ASP A 16 34.27 -15.43 11.17
N PRO A 17 33.25 -15.40 12.05
CA PRO A 17 31.85 -15.61 11.67
C PRO A 17 31.35 -14.64 10.60
N ARG A 18 31.91 -13.42 10.53
CA ARG A 18 31.54 -12.43 9.51
C ARG A 18 32.07 -12.82 8.14
N GLU A 19 33.31 -13.30 8.09
CA GLU A 19 33.91 -13.75 6.85
C GLU A 19 33.22 -15.03 6.34
N PHE A 20 32.92 -15.96 7.25
CA PHE A 20 32.12 -17.14 6.96
C PHE A 20 30.77 -16.78 6.32
N ASN A 21 29.99 -15.89 6.96
CA ASN A 21 28.72 -15.42 6.40
C ASN A 21 28.89 -14.74 5.03
N ARG A 22 29.95 -13.92 4.86
CA ARG A 22 30.22 -13.25 3.57
C ARG A 22 30.46 -14.27 2.45
N ARG A 23 31.21 -15.34 2.72
CA ARG A 23 31.47 -16.42 1.74
C ARG A 23 30.18 -17.16 1.38
N LEU A 24 29.37 -17.52 2.37
CA LEU A 24 28.08 -18.18 2.13
C LEU A 24 27.11 -17.32 1.32
N ILE A 25 27.04 -16.02 1.60
CA ILE A 25 26.21 -15.08 0.84
C ILE A 25 26.66 -15.04 -0.63
N ALA A 26 27.97 -14.97 -0.88
CA ALA A 26 28.52 -14.95 -2.23
C ALA A 26 28.23 -16.27 -2.98
N GLU A 27 28.45 -17.41 -2.33
CA GLU A 27 28.16 -18.73 -2.89
C GLU A 27 26.67 -18.90 -3.20
N PHE A 28 25.80 -18.52 -2.27
CA PHE A 28 24.34 -18.56 -2.44
C PHE A 28 23.90 -17.79 -3.69
N ARG A 29 24.38 -16.55 -3.86
CA ARG A 29 24.04 -15.69 -4.99
C ARG A 29 24.59 -16.23 -6.32
N ALA A 30 25.78 -16.83 -6.30
CA ALA A 30 26.40 -17.41 -7.49
C ALA A 30 25.74 -18.72 -7.95
N ASN A 31 25.18 -19.50 -7.02
CA ASN A 31 24.70 -20.86 -7.28
C ASN A 31 23.17 -21.02 -7.20
N GLY A 32 22.42 -19.97 -7.58
CA GLY A 32 20.95 -20.05 -7.64
C GLY A 32 20.30 -20.34 -6.29
N GLY A 33 20.90 -19.87 -5.19
CA GLY A 33 20.40 -20.04 -3.82
C GLY A 33 20.83 -21.32 -3.12
N ARG A 34 21.82 -22.03 -3.66
CA ARG A 34 22.38 -23.26 -3.05
C ARG A 34 23.78 -23.00 -2.51
N VAL A 35 24.10 -23.62 -1.39
CA VAL A 35 25.44 -23.60 -0.79
C VAL A 35 25.84 -25.01 -0.37
N GLY A 36 27.15 -25.28 -0.38
CA GLY A 36 27.72 -26.56 0.03
C GLY A 36 28.01 -26.65 1.53
N GLY A 37 28.91 -27.59 1.89
CA GLY A 37 29.37 -27.78 3.26
C GLY A 37 28.25 -28.18 4.23
N MET A 38 28.23 -27.58 5.41
CA MET A 38 27.24 -27.88 6.47
C MET A 38 25.80 -27.54 6.10
N PHE A 39 25.58 -26.78 5.03
CA PHE A 39 24.26 -26.37 4.54
C PHE A 39 23.84 -27.10 3.25
N ALA A 40 24.64 -28.05 2.77
CA ALA A 40 24.34 -28.82 1.57
C ALA A 40 22.96 -29.48 1.67
N GLY A 41 22.10 -29.24 0.68
CA GLY A 41 20.74 -29.79 0.61
C GLY A 41 19.71 -29.09 1.52
N SER A 42 20.10 -28.09 2.33
CA SER A 42 19.18 -27.36 3.19
C SER A 42 18.53 -26.19 2.45
N PRO A 43 17.21 -25.96 2.60
CA PRO A 43 16.55 -24.77 2.07
C PRO A 43 17.01 -23.52 2.83
N LEU A 44 17.70 -22.62 2.13
CA LEU A 44 18.23 -21.38 2.67
C LEU A 44 17.64 -20.16 1.96
N LEU A 45 17.51 -19.08 2.72
CA LEU A 45 17.29 -17.74 2.19
C LEU A 45 18.32 -16.79 2.78
N LEU A 46 18.59 -15.67 2.12
CA LEU A 46 19.33 -14.57 2.73
C LEU A 46 18.32 -13.55 3.28
N LEU A 47 18.36 -13.31 4.58
CA LEU A 47 17.50 -12.34 5.24
C LEU A 47 18.28 -11.05 5.49
N THR A 48 17.86 -9.96 4.87
CA THR A 48 18.41 -8.62 5.07
C THR A 48 17.48 -7.81 5.98
N THR A 49 17.98 -7.41 7.16
CA THR A 49 17.26 -6.63 8.17
C THR A 49 17.93 -5.29 8.45
N THR A 50 17.17 -4.30 8.90
CA THR A 50 17.72 -3.01 9.34
C THR A 50 18.16 -3.09 10.80
N GLY A 51 19.44 -2.84 11.08
CA GLY A 51 20.01 -2.91 12.42
C GLY A 51 19.27 -2.00 13.41
N ALA A 52 18.70 -2.57 14.48
CA ALA A 52 17.89 -1.82 15.45
C ALA A 52 18.65 -0.63 16.08
N ARG A 53 19.95 -0.83 16.36
CA ARG A 53 20.82 0.21 16.93
C ARG A 53 21.52 1.08 15.88
N THR A 54 21.83 0.51 14.72
CA THR A 54 22.75 1.12 13.75
C THR A 54 22.07 1.72 12.53
N GLY A 55 20.81 1.37 12.24
CA GLY A 55 20.10 1.76 11.03
C GLY A 55 20.64 1.17 9.72
N ARG A 56 21.79 0.48 9.75
CA ARG A 56 22.42 -0.15 8.59
C ARG A 56 21.81 -1.52 8.23
N PRO A 57 21.78 -1.91 6.94
CA PRO A 57 21.35 -3.24 6.54
C PRO A 57 22.34 -4.33 6.99
N HIS A 58 21.80 -5.47 7.44
CA HIS A 58 22.54 -6.67 7.82
C HIS A 58 21.92 -7.89 7.17
N THR A 59 22.68 -8.61 6.35
CA THR A 59 22.25 -9.84 5.67
C THR A 59 22.75 -11.07 6.42
N THR A 60 21.87 -12.03 6.67
CA THR A 60 22.17 -13.30 7.35
C THR A 60 21.54 -14.48 6.61
N PRO A 61 22.30 -15.54 6.28
CA PRO A 61 21.73 -16.79 5.79
C PRO A 61 20.85 -17.44 6.87
N ALA A 62 19.65 -17.89 6.50
CA ALA A 62 18.74 -18.56 7.42
C ALA A 62 18.03 -19.73 6.74
N ALA A 63 17.92 -20.85 7.46
CA ALA A 63 17.11 -21.98 7.01
C ALA A 63 15.62 -21.65 7.15
N TYR A 64 14.82 -22.11 6.19
CA TYR A 64 13.39 -21.81 6.15
C TYR A 64 12.55 -23.03 5.79
N LEU A 65 11.27 -22.97 6.17
CA LEU A 65 10.22 -23.85 5.67
C LEU A 65 9.26 -23.05 4.78
N ALA A 66 9.03 -23.51 3.55
CA ALA A 66 8.05 -22.90 2.65
C ALA A 66 6.61 -23.19 3.12
N ALA A 67 5.75 -22.19 3.07
CA ALA A 67 4.31 -22.34 3.37
C ALA A 67 3.48 -21.44 2.45
N GLY A 68 3.09 -21.96 1.28
CA GLY A 68 2.50 -21.15 0.22
C GLY A 68 3.51 -20.12 -0.27
N GLU A 69 3.12 -18.84 -0.28
CA GLU A 69 4.01 -17.73 -0.64
C GLU A 69 4.88 -17.22 0.52
N ARG A 70 4.77 -17.83 1.71
CA ARG A 70 5.47 -17.39 2.93
C ARG A 70 6.68 -18.26 3.22
N TRP A 71 7.64 -17.66 3.92
CA TRP A 71 8.81 -18.35 4.45
C TRP A 71 8.79 -18.33 5.97
N MET A 72 8.82 -19.50 6.60
CA MET A 72 8.87 -19.65 8.05
C MET A 72 10.32 -19.84 8.48
N VAL A 73 10.82 -18.92 9.31
CA VAL A 73 12.22 -18.92 9.77
C VAL A 73 12.24 -19.00 11.29
N ALA A 74 13.01 -19.94 11.83
CA ALA A 74 13.17 -20.08 13.28
C ALA A 74 14.47 -19.40 13.77
N ALA A 75 14.35 -18.53 14.77
CA ALA A 75 15.44 -17.77 15.38
C ALA A 75 16.26 -18.62 16.35
N SER A 76 16.81 -19.74 15.84
CA SER A 76 17.51 -20.75 16.66
C SER A 76 18.90 -20.32 17.10
N ASN A 77 19.64 -19.55 16.28
CA ASN A 77 21.03 -19.19 16.56
C ASN A 77 21.90 -20.41 16.96
N GLY A 78 21.66 -21.56 16.31
CA GLY A 78 22.33 -22.82 16.64
C GLY A 78 22.01 -23.40 18.03
N GLY A 79 20.92 -22.96 18.68
CA GLY A 79 20.55 -23.36 20.03
C GLY A 79 21.17 -22.51 21.14
N ALA A 80 21.90 -21.44 20.80
CA ALA A 80 22.47 -20.55 21.83
C ALA A 80 21.38 -19.87 22.68
N ASP A 81 21.71 -19.53 23.93
CA ASP A 81 20.79 -18.88 24.87
C ASP A 81 20.38 -17.47 24.44
N GLU A 82 21.15 -16.84 23.56
CA GLU A 82 20.81 -15.54 22.99
C GLU A 82 20.06 -15.63 21.66
N HIS A 83 19.02 -14.80 21.52
CA HIS A 83 18.39 -14.54 20.24
C HIS A 83 19.37 -13.91 19.22
N PRO A 84 19.28 -14.30 17.94
CA PRO A 84 20.14 -13.72 16.91
C PRO A 84 19.79 -12.25 16.67
N ALA A 85 20.78 -11.46 16.23
CA ALA A 85 20.61 -10.02 16.03
C ALA A 85 19.49 -9.67 15.03
N TRP A 86 19.32 -10.46 13.97
CA TRP A 86 18.25 -10.24 12.99
C TRP A 86 16.85 -10.36 13.60
N TYR A 87 16.66 -11.21 14.61
CA TYR A 87 15.36 -11.33 15.29
C TYR A 87 15.06 -10.05 16.08
N ARG A 88 16.04 -9.53 16.81
CA ARG A 88 15.93 -8.24 17.52
C ARG A 88 15.70 -7.08 16.54
N ASN A 89 16.31 -7.13 15.35
CA ASN A 89 16.07 -6.15 14.29
C ASN A 89 14.61 -6.18 13.80
N LEU A 90 14.05 -7.38 13.53
CA LEU A 90 12.67 -7.54 13.08
C LEU A 90 11.63 -7.10 14.11
N LEU A 91 11.91 -7.29 15.41
CA LEU A 91 11.06 -6.77 16.47
C LEU A 91 10.99 -5.24 16.46
N ALA A 92 12.08 -4.56 16.09
CA ALA A 92 12.12 -3.11 15.99
C ALA A 92 11.55 -2.58 14.66
N ARG A 93 11.79 -3.30 13.56
CA ARG A 93 11.34 -2.98 12.20
C ARG A 93 10.98 -4.26 11.45
N PRO A 94 9.69 -4.56 11.25
CA PRO A 94 9.27 -5.82 10.63
C PRO A 94 9.54 -5.89 9.12
N GLN A 95 9.87 -4.78 8.46
CA GLN A 95 10.23 -4.75 7.05
C GLN A 95 11.63 -5.32 6.82
N ALA A 96 11.74 -6.21 5.86
CA ALA A 96 13.00 -6.85 5.47
C ALA A 96 12.99 -7.22 3.99
N VAL A 97 14.16 -7.66 3.49
CA VAL A 97 14.29 -8.25 2.16
C VAL A 97 14.75 -9.69 2.31
N VAL A 98 14.13 -10.62 1.60
CA VAL A 98 14.62 -11.99 1.46
C VAL A 98 15.15 -12.23 0.05
N GLU A 99 16.30 -12.89 -0.05
CA GLU A 99 16.76 -13.47 -1.30
C GLU A 99 16.50 -14.97 -1.28
N VAL A 100 15.78 -15.47 -2.27
CA VAL A 100 15.39 -16.88 -2.40
C VAL A 100 15.79 -17.37 -3.78
N GLY A 101 16.37 -18.57 -3.85
CA GLY A 101 16.79 -19.17 -5.12
C GLY A 101 15.95 -20.38 -5.51
N ASP A 102 15.89 -20.64 -6.82
CA ASP A 102 15.20 -21.80 -7.42
C ASP A 102 16.18 -22.90 -7.89
N GLY A 103 17.47 -22.74 -7.60
CA GLY A 103 18.55 -23.59 -8.07
C GLY A 103 19.20 -23.13 -9.37
N THR A 104 18.65 -22.11 -10.02
CA THR A 104 19.20 -21.50 -11.25
C THR A 104 19.42 -20.01 -11.07
N THR A 105 18.45 -19.31 -10.49
CA THR A 105 18.48 -17.87 -10.25
C THR A 105 18.18 -17.55 -8.79
N VAL A 106 18.51 -16.33 -8.38
CA VAL A 106 18.14 -15.78 -7.06
C VAL A 106 17.29 -14.55 -7.29
N ARG A 107 16.13 -14.49 -6.64
CA ARG A 107 15.27 -13.29 -6.64
C ARG A 107 15.23 -12.65 -5.26
N SER A 108 15.17 -11.32 -5.23
CA SER A 108 14.93 -10.54 -4.03
C SER A 108 13.43 -10.25 -3.88
N VAL A 109 12.91 -10.38 -2.66
CA VAL A 109 11.50 -10.13 -2.32
C VAL A 109 11.44 -9.30 -1.05
N GLU A 110 10.73 -8.17 -1.09
CA GLU A 110 10.41 -7.41 0.13
C GLU A 110 9.38 -8.19 0.96
N VAL A 111 9.58 -8.22 2.27
CA VAL A 111 8.73 -8.99 3.19
C VAL A 111 8.33 -8.18 4.41
N THR A 112 7.18 -8.51 4.98
CA THR A 112 6.79 -8.11 6.33
C THR A 112 6.89 -9.32 7.25
N ALA A 113 7.63 -9.16 8.34
CA ALA A 113 7.84 -10.19 9.35
C ALA A 113 6.75 -10.15 10.43
N THR A 114 6.19 -11.32 10.73
CA THR A 114 5.28 -11.54 11.85
C THR A 114 5.82 -12.62 12.77
N VAL A 115 6.08 -12.27 14.03
CA VAL A 115 6.46 -13.26 15.05
C VAL A 115 5.22 -14.07 15.42
N LEU A 116 5.31 -15.39 15.27
CA LEU A 116 4.24 -16.30 15.66
C LEU A 116 4.26 -16.52 17.18
N SER A 117 3.09 -16.74 17.76
CA SER A 117 2.92 -17.01 19.19
C SER A 117 1.99 -18.22 19.44
N GLY A 118 2.02 -18.74 20.67
CA GLY A 118 1.16 -19.84 21.14
C GLY A 118 1.17 -21.09 20.26
N GLU A 119 0.02 -21.74 20.19
CA GLU A 119 -0.17 -23.00 19.43
C GLU A 119 0.23 -22.89 17.96
N ARG A 120 -0.02 -21.73 17.33
CA ARG A 120 0.36 -21.51 15.93
C ARG A 120 1.86 -21.56 15.73
N ARG A 121 2.62 -20.99 16.65
CA ARG A 121 4.08 -21.06 16.63
C ARG A 121 4.54 -22.50 16.86
N ASP A 122 3.95 -23.21 17.82
CA ASP A 122 4.37 -24.58 18.17
C ASP A 122 4.14 -25.54 17.01
N ALA A 123 2.98 -25.45 16.36
CA ALA A 123 2.66 -26.24 15.17
C ALA A 123 3.65 -25.98 14.01
N VAL A 124 4.01 -24.71 13.77
CA VAL A 124 4.97 -24.38 12.70
C VAL A 124 6.39 -24.81 13.08
N PHE A 125 6.79 -24.66 14.35
CA PHE A 125 8.10 -25.12 14.81
C PHE A 125 8.24 -26.64 14.68
N ALA A 126 7.20 -27.40 15.05
CA ALA A 126 7.18 -28.85 14.87
C ALA A 126 7.38 -29.25 13.39
N ARG A 127 6.71 -28.56 12.46
CA ARG A 127 6.92 -28.77 11.02
C ARG A 127 8.33 -28.41 10.56
N ILE A 128 8.91 -27.32 11.07
CA ILE A 128 10.31 -26.96 10.78
C ILE A 128 11.24 -28.08 11.28
N ALA A 129 11.03 -28.60 12.49
CA ALA A 129 11.84 -29.67 13.05
C ALA A 129 11.68 -31.01 12.31
N GLU A 130 10.50 -31.29 11.76
CA GLU A 130 10.27 -32.47 10.91
C GLU A 130 11.07 -32.38 9.60
N HIS A 131 11.12 -31.20 8.97
CA HIS A 131 11.82 -31.00 7.70
C HIS A 131 13.33 -30.75 7.90
N ILE A 132 13.71 -30.20 9.05
CA ILE A 132 15.09 -29.85 9.41
C ILE A 132 15.35 -30.36 10.84
N PRO A 133 15.70 -31.65 11.00
CA PRO A 133 15.80 -32.34 12.30
C PRO A 133 16.69 -31.65 13.35
N ALA A 134 17.68 -30.87 12.92
CA ALA A 134 18.55 -30.11 13.82
C ALA A 134 17.77 -29.14 14.74
N PHE A 135 16.61 -28.63 14.32
CA PHE A 135 15.84 -27.68 15.13
C PHE A 135 15.22 -28.30 16.40
N ALA A 136 14.90 -29.60 16.38
CA ALA A 136 14.48 -30.31 17.60
C ALA A 136 15.62 -30.31 18.64
N GLY A 137 16.85 -30.59 18.19
CA GLY A 137 18.04 -30.53 19.03
C GLY A 137 18.31 -29.13 19.59
N TYR A 138 18.16 -28.09 18.75
CA TYR A 138 18.35 -26.71 19.20
C TYR A 138 17.37 -26.29 20.29
N GLN A 139 16.08 -26.68 20.18
CA GLN A 139 15.08 -26.34 21.20
C GLN A 139 15.29 -27.12 22.50
N ALA A 140 15.74 -28.38 22.43
CA ALA A 140 16.05 -29.16 23.62
C ALA A 140 17.32 -28.65 24.35
N GLY A 141 18.22 -27.98 23.63
CA GLY A 141 19.48 -27.46 24.16
C GLY A 141 19.39 -26.10 24.86
N THR A 142 18.21 -25.48 24.95
CA THR A 142 18.04 -24.17 25.60
C THR A 142 16.68 -24.05 26.28
N GLU A 143 16.61 -23.27 27.36
CA GLU A 143 15.36 -23.02 28.09
C GLU A 143 14.46 -22.01 27.38
N ARG A 144 15.01 -21.17 26.50
CA ARG A 144 14.20 -20.20 25.77
C ARG A 144 13.35 -20.91 24.72
N VAL A 145 12.13 -20.44 24.56
CA VAL A 145 11.29 -20.90 23.46
C VAL A 145 11.80 -20.25 22.16
N ILE A 146 12.30 -21.02 21.19
CA ILE A 146 12.91 -20.52 19.95
C ILE A 146 11.85 -19.81 19.10
N PRO A 147 11.95 -18.50 18.83
CA PRO A 147 10.94 -17.78 18.07
C PRO A 147 10.80 -18.29 16.63
N VAL A 148 9.56 -18.31 16.12
CA VAL A 148 9.28 -18.55 14.70
C VAL A 148 8.75 -17.26 14.09
N VAL A 149 9.32 -16.86 12.96
CA VAL A 149 8.93 -15.67 12.22
C VAL A 149 8.37 -16.10 10.87
N ALA A 150 7.14 -15.67 10.58
CA ALA A 150 6.55 -15.76 9.26
C ALA A 150 6.98 -14.54 8.45
N LEU A 151 7.68 -14.77 7.35
CA LEU A 151 8.01 -13.76 6.35
C LEU A 151 7.00 -13.91 5.22
N ALA A 152 6.04 -13.00 5.15
CA ALA A 152 5.14 -12.89 4.02
C ALA A 152 5.71 -11.87 3.05
N PRO A 153 5.58 -12.06 1.72
CA PRO A 153 5.77 -10.98 0.77
C PRO A 153 5.05 -9.76 1.33
N ALA A 154 5.78 -8.64 1.41
CA ALA A 154 5.11 -7.38 1.61
C ALA A 154 4.06 -7.30 0.49
N PRO A 155 2.89 -6.68 0.73
CA PRO A 155 2.21 -6.09 -0.41
C PRO A 155 3.30 -5.37 -1.20
N ALA A 156 3.40 -5.61 -2.51
CA ALA A 156 4.38 -4.89 -3.32
C ALA A 156 4.34 -3.42 -2.85
N ALA A 157 5.49 -2.76 -2.66
CA ALA A 157 5.55 -1.39 -2.14
C ALA A 157 4.52 -0.44 -2.80
N ASP A 158 4.13 -0.80 -4.01
CA ASP A 158 2.84 -0.73 -4.68
C ASP A 158 1.54 -1.01 -3.83
N ALA A 159 1.15 -0.08 -2.96
CA ALA A 159 -0.08 0.61 -3.31
C ALA A 159 0.41 1.72 -4.23
N SER A 160 0.44 1.48 -5.55
CA SER A 160 0.95 2.50 -6.46
C SER A 160 0.21 3.79 -6.12
N ARG A 161 0.89 4.93 -6.12
CA ARG A 161 0.22 6.22 -5.93
C ARG A 161 -0.96 6.35 -6.91
N GLY A 162 -0.85 5.70 -8.07
CA GLY A 162 -1.93 5.44 -9.00
C GLY A 162 -3.14 4.69 -8.41
N ARG A 163 -2.96 3.52 -7.77
CA ARG A 163 -4.03 2.79 -7.06
C ARG A 163 -4.62 3.59 -5.91
N ALA A 164 -3.80 4.33 -5.18
CA ALA A 164 -4.28 5.21 -4.12
C ALA A 164 -5.15 6.34 -4.69
N LEU A 165 -4.77 6.92 -5.82
CA LEU A 165 -5.54 7.93 -6.56
C LEU A 165 -6.84 7.35 -7.12
N ALA A 166 -6.81 6.14 -7.68
CA ALA A 166 -8.02 5.44 -8.14
C ALA A 166 -9.00 5.20 -6.99
N ALA A 167 -8.50 4.75 -5.83
CA ALA A 167 -9.32 4.56 -4.63
C ALA A 167 -9.83 5.88 -4.05
N GLU A 168 -9.07 6.97 -4.16
CA GLU A 168 -9.49 8.33 -3.80
C GLU A 168 -10.66 8.79 -4.66
N LEU A 169 -10.56 8.63 -5.98
CA LEU A 169 -11.62 9.00 -6.93
C LEU A 169 -12.95 8.31 -6.56
N VAL A 170 -12.94 6.98 -6.43
CA VAL A 170 -14.14 6.20 -6.06
C VAL A 170 -14.73 6.67 -4.72
N ARG A 171 -13.87 6.99 -3.75
CA ARG A 171 -14.32 7.44 -2.44
C ARG A 171 -14.92 8.84 -2.48
N ILE A 172 -14.34 9.76 -3.26
CA ILE A 172 -14.91 11.09 -3.50
C ILE A 172 -16.27 10.95 -4.17
N HIS A 173 -16.39 10.15 -5.22
CA HIS A 173 -17.65 9.92 -5.92
C HIS A 173 -18.71 9.30 -5.01
N ALA A 174 -18.36 8.28 -4.22
CA ALA A 174 -19.28 7.70 -3.24
C ALA A 174 -19.76 8.74 -2.20
N GLY A 175 -18.86 9.62 -1.77
CA GLY A 175 -19.19 10.74 -0.88
C GLY A 175 -20.16 11.74 -1.52
N LEU A 176 -19.89 12.15 -2.76
CA LEU A 176 -20.74 13.06 -3.53
C LEU A 176 -22.13 12.46 -3.78
N ARG A 177 -22.21 11.18 -4.19
CA ARG A 177 -23.49 10.45 -4.33
C ARG A 177 -24.30 10.45 -3.03
N ALA A 178 -23.65 10.11 -1.91
CA ALA A 178 -24.30 10.07 -0.61
C ALA A 178 -24.79 11.46 -0.15
N GLU A 179 -24.01 12.51 -0.44
CA GLU A 179 -24.38 13.87 -0.10
C GLU A 179 -25.54 14.39 -0.94
N LEU A 180 -25.53 14.12 -2.23
CA LEU A 180 -26.64 14.49 -3.11
C LEU A 180 -27.94 13.77 -2.75
N ALA A 181 -27.85 12.50 -2.32
CA ALA A 181 -28.99 11.77 -1.79
C ALA A 181 -29.58 12.47 -0.56
N ARG A 182 -28.73 12.91 0.40
CA ARG A 182 -29.18 13.68 1.57
C ARG A 182 -29.83 15.01 1.21
N LEU A 183 -29.27 15.74 0.24
CA LEU A 183 -29.87 16.98 -0.26
C LEU A 183 -31.25 16.76 -0.86
N ARG A 184 -31.43 15.67 -1.63
CA ARG A 184 -32.71 15.30 -2.22
C ARG A 184 -33.73 14.91 -1.16
N GLU A 185 -33.34 14.09 -0.18
CA GLU A 185 -34.21 13.73 0.95
C GLU A 185 -34.65 14.98 1.74
N ALA A 186 -33.70 15.90 2.02
CA ALA A 186 -34.00 17.14 2.71
C ALA A 186 -34.92 18.07 1.89
N ALA A 187 -34.78 18.10 0.56
CA ALA A 187 -35.65 18.87 -0.32
C ALA A 187 -37.07 18.27 -0.47
N GLU A 188 -37.23 16.97 -0.21
CA GLU A 188 -38.52 16.27 -0.19
C GLU A 188 -39.22 16.29 1.16
N ALA A 189 -38.50 16.67 2.23
CA ALA A 189 -39.05 16.72 3.58
C ALA A 189 -40.25 17.68 3.67
N PRO A 190 -41.29 17.36 4.46
CA PRO A 190 -42.42 18.25 4.68
C PRO A 190 -41.96 19.61 5.21
N GLU A 191 -42.50 20.69 4.67
CA GLU A 191 -42.19 22.02 5.20
C GLU A 191 -42.70 22.14 6.64
N ALA A 192 -41.78 22.42 7.57
CA ALA A 192 -42.15 22.84 8.91
C ALA A 192 -42.68 24.27 8.88
N ASP A 193 -43.71 24.56 9.68
CA ASP A 193 -44.23 25.93 9.77
C ASP A 193 -43.33 26.83 10.64
N GLY A 194 -43.44 28.14 10.39
CA GLY A 194 -42.83 29.17 11.24
C GLY A 194 -41.29 29.19 11.24
N ALA A 195 -40.69 29.51 12.38
CA ALA A 195 -39.25 29.72 12.51
C ALA A 195 -38.42 28.45 12.25
N ALA A 196 -38.95 27.28 12.60
CA ALA A 196 -38.27 25.99 12.38
C ALA A 196 -38.12 25.69 10.88
N GLY A 197 -39.17 25.93 10.08
CA GLY A 197 -39.09 25.79 8.62
C GLY A 197 -38.17 26.81 7.96
N ALA A 198 -38.15 28.05 8.47
CA ALA A 198 -37.21 29.06 8.00
C ALA A 198 -35.75 28.64 8.24
N SER A 199 -35.43 28.08 9.42
CA SER A 199 -34.10 27.55 9.71
C SER A 199 -33.73 26.39 8.80
N ALA A 200 -34.61 25.39 8.66
CA ALA A 200 -34.36 24.22 7.82
C ALA A 200 -34.09 24.60 6.34
N ARG A 201 -34.79 25.61 5.81
CA ARG A 201 -34.54 26.12 4.45
C ARG A 201 -33.19 26.84 4.33
N LEU A 202 -32.77 27.58 5.37
CA LEU A 202 -31.45 28.21 5.39
C LEU A 202 -30.34 27.15 5.45
N ASP A 203 -30.54 26.09 6.24
CA ASP A 203 -29.59 24.98 6.35
C ASP A 203 -29.47 24.24 5.02
N LEU A 204 -30.61 23.88 4.38
CA LEU A 204 -30.61 23.25 3.06
C LEU A 204 -29.95 24.12 2.00
N ARG A 205 -30.21 25.43 2.00
CA ARG A 205 -29.55 26.38 1.09
C ARG A 205 -28.04 26.37 1.29
N GLY A 206 -27.57 26.49 2.53
CA GLY A 206 -26.14 26.45 2.84
C GLY A 206 -25.51 25.14 2.35
N HIS A 207 -26.21 24.04 2.57
CA HIS A 207 -25.78 22.71 2.17
C HIS A 207 -25.66 22.56 0.63
N CYS A 208 -26.66 23.02 -0.13
CA CYS A 208 -26.60 23.05 -1.59
C CYS A 208 -25.40 23.87 -2.10
N LEU A 209 -25.11 25.01 -1.49
CA LEU A 209 -23.98 25.86 -1.89
C LEU A 209 -22.64 25.16 -1.67
N THR A 210 -22.44 24.58 -0.49
CA THR A 210 -21.23 23.81 -0.17
C THR A 210 -21.06 22.62 -1.11
N TYR A 211 -22.15 21.90 -1.42
CA TYR A 211 -22.12 20.80 -2.37
C TYR A 211 -21.70 21.26 -3.77
N CYS A 212 -22.30 22.33 -4.30
CA CYS A 212 -21.95 22.88 -5.60
C CYS A 212 -20.48 23.31 -5.67
N GLU A 213 -19.93 23.90 -4.61
CA GLU A 213 -18.53 24.32 -4.55
C GLU A 213 -17.57 23.13 -4.53
N HIS A 214 -17.84 22.10 -3.71
CA HIS A 214 -17.02 20.88 -3.68
C HIS A 214 -17.05 20.13 -5.01
N LEU A 215 -18.23 19.96 -5.60
CA LEU A 215 -18.39 19.29 -6.89
C LEU A 215 -17.67 20.05 -8.02
N HIS A 216 -17.74 21.39 -8.02
CA HIS A 216 -17.01 22.20 -8.98
C HIS A 216 -15.49 22.07 -8.83
N ALA A 217 -14.98 22.05 -7.60
CA ALA A 217 -13.55 21.89 -7.34
C ALA A 217 -13.03 20.50 -7.75
N HIS A 218 -13.83 19.45 -7.55
CA HIS A 218 -13.53 18.08 -7.96
C HIS A 218 -13.31 17.98 -9.48
N HIS A 219 -14.34 18.27 -10.28
CA HIS A 219 -14.25 18.19 -11.75
C HIS A 219 -13.24 19.20 -12.33
N GLY A 220 -13.15 20.39 -11.74
CA GLY A 220 -12.14 21.38 -12.15
C GLY A 220 -10.70 20.89 -11.91
N GLY A 221 -10.48 20.11 -10.86
CA GLY A 221 -9.18 19.49 -10.55
C GLY A 221 -8.82 18.40 -11.56
N GLU A 222 -9.79 17.59 -11.99
CA GLU A 222 -9.60 16.58 -13.03
C GLU A 222 -9.24 17.21 -14.36
N ASP A 223 -10.01 18.21 -14.80
CA ASP A 223 -9.76 18.92 -16.06
C ASP A 223 -8.37 19.58 -16.09
N ALA A 224 -7.99 20.24 -14.99
CA ALA A 224 -6.78 21.05 -14.92
C ALA A 224 -5.51 20.23 -14.67
N ALA A 225 -5.61 19.12 -13.93
CA ALA A 225 -4.44 18.36 -13.49
C ALA A 225 -4.56 16.84 -13.74
N GLY A 226 -5.70 16.23 -13.41
CA GLY A 226 -5.91 14.79 -13.52
C GLY A 226 -5.78 14.28 -14.96
N PHE A 227 -6.64 14.74 -15.86
CA PHE A 227 -6.67 14.31 -17.26
C PHE A 227 -5.36 14.56 -18.01
N PRO A 228 -4.68 15.71 -17.88
CA PRO A 228 -3.35 15.90 -18.48
C PRO A 228 -2.29 14.87 -18.05
N ILE A 229 -2.36 14.37 -16.82
CA ILE A 229 -1.45 13.33 -16.34
C ILE A 229 -1.82 11.99 -16.99
N VAL A 230 -3.11 11.63 -16.99
CA VAL A 230 -3.59 10.39 -17.63
C VAL A 230 -3.20 10.35 -19.11
N LEU A 231 -3.47 11.40 -19.87
CA LEU A 231 -3.17 11.45 -21.32
C LEU A 231 -1.69 11.38 -21.67
N ARG A 232 -0.81 11.83 -20.77
CA ARG A 232 0.65 11.71 -20.96
C ARG A 232 1.10 10.25 -20.97
N HIS A 233 0.41 9.39 -20.23
CA HIS A 233 0.75 7.97 -20.06
C HIS A 233 -0.14 7.05 -20.90
N PHE A 234 -1.39 7.45 -21.15
CA PHE A 234 -2.42 6.68 -21.85
C PHE A 234 -3.12 7.55 -22.91
N PRO A 235 -2.41 7.96 -23.98
CA PRO A 235 -2.96 8.83 -25.02
C PRO A 235 -4.15 8.22 -25.77
N GLU A 236 -4.33 6.91 -25.73
CA GLU A 236 -5.48 6.20 -26.29
C GLU A 236 -6.81 6.56 -25.62
N LEU A 237 -6.78 7.14 -24.40
CA LEU A 237 -7.97 7.58 -23.67
C LEU A 237 -8.49 8.96 -24.07
N GLU A 238 -7.86 9.64 -25.03
CA GLU A 238 -8.31 10.97 -25.52
C GLU A 238 -9.80 11.03 -25.84
N PRO A 239 -10.42 10.06 -26.57
CA PRO A 239 -11.85 10.12 -26.85
C PRO A 239 -12.73 10.03 -25.60
N ALA A 240 -12.32 9.25 -24.60
CA ALA A 240 -13.03 9.11 -23.33
C ALA A 240 -12.92 10.41 -22.50
N ILE A 241 -11.72 10.98 -22.43
CA ILE A 241 -11.47 12.23 -21.69
C ILE A 241 -12.18 13.43 -22.33
N GLU A 242 -12.24 13.52 -23.66
CA GLU A 242 -13.01 14.58 -24.33
C GLU A 242 -14.50 14.46 -24.04
N ARG A 243 -15.02 13.24 -23.94
CA ARG A 243 -16.41 13.02 -23.50
C ARG A 243 -16.62 13.44 -22.05
N LEU A 244 -15.73 13.06 -21.13
CA LEU A 244 -15.79 13.47 -19.72
C LEU A 244 -15.76 14.99 -19.57
N ARG A 245 -14.92 15.69 -20.35
CA ARG A 245 -14.90 17.17 -20.39
C ARG A 245 -16.22 17.77 -20.84
N GLU A 246 -16.92 17.15 -21.79
CA GLU A 246 -18.25 17.62 -22.18
C GLU A 246 -19.29 17.39 -21.07
N GLU A 247 -19.22 16.24 -20.40
CA GLU A 247 -20.05 15.93 -19.24
C GLU A 247 -19.78 16.94 -18.09
N HIS A 248 -18.52 17.30 -17.83
CA HIS A 248 -18.13 18.34 -16.88
C HIS A 248 -18.76 19.70 -17.20
N ARG A 249 -18.83 20.10 -18.48
CA ARG A 249 -19.50 21.36 -18.89
C ARG A 249 -21.00 21.32 -18.59
N VAL A 250 -21.64 20.18 -18.81
CA VAL A 250 -23.06 19.98 -18.46
C VAL A 250 -23.27 20.08 -16.95
N VAL A 251 -22.43 19.41 -16.14
CA VAL A 251 -22.49 19.49 -14.68
C VAL A 251 -22.24 20.93 -14.19
N ALA A 252 -21.23 21.62 -14.73
CA ALA A 252 -20.92 22.99 -14.38
C ALA A 252 -22.10 23.94 -14.65
N LYS A 253 -22.81 23.73 -15.77
CA LYS A 253 -24.04 24.49 -16.06
C LYS A 253 -25.14 24.21 -15.02
N LEU A 254 -25.41 22.95 -14.71
CA LEU A 254 -26.45 22.56 -13.75
C LEU A 254 -26.17 23.08 -12.35
N THR A 255 -24.92 22.98 -11.89
CA THR A 255 -24.52 23.51 -10.58
C THR A 255 -24.61 25.04 -10.50
N ALA A 256 -24.31 25.76 -11.59
CA ALA A 256 -24.49 27.21 -11.67
C ALA A 256 -25.97 27.61 -11.64
N GLU A 257 -26.84 26.89 -12.35
CA GLU A 257 -28.30 27.10 -12.32
C GLU A 257 -28.87 26.84 -10.92
N LEU A 258 -28.46 25.74 -10.27
CA LEU A 258 -28.86 25.41 -8.90
C LEU A 258 -28.37 26.48 -7.90
N ARG A 259 -27.12 26.92 -8.02
CA ARG A 259 -26.54 27.99 -7.19
C ARG A 259 -27.35 29.28 -7.33
N ALA A 260 -27.64 29.71 -8.55
CA ALA A 260 -28.45 30.90 -8.81
C ALA A 260 -29.87 30.78 -8.22
N LEU A 261 -30.49 29.60 -8.30
CA LEU A 261 -31.79 29.32 -7.71
C LEU A 261 -31.76 29.48 -6.18
N VAL A 262 -30.76 28.91 -5.49
CA VAL A 262 -30.69 28.95 -4.03
C VAL A 262 -30.17 30.30 -3.50
N GLU A 263 -29.43 31.07 -4.29
CA GLU A 263 -28.95 32.41 -3.92
C GLU A 263 -30.02 33.51 -4.07
N GLY A 264 -30.95 33.36 -5.02
CA GLY A 264 -31.93 34.36 -5.42
C GLY A 264 -33.02 34.69 -4.39
N ALA A 265 -33.59 35.90 -4.51
CA ALA A 265 -34.64 36.44 -3.62
C ALA A 265 -36.05 35.84 -3.87
N ALA A 266 -36.26 35.14 -4.99
CA ALA A 266 -37.39 34.23 -5.18
C ALA A 266 -37.10 32.94 -4.39
N ALA A 267 -37.19 33.05 -3.06
CA ALA A 267 -36.73 32.09 -2.07
C ALA A 267 -37.13 30.64 -2.43
N ALA A 268 -36.18 29.90 -3.01
CA ALA A 268 -36.20 28.47 -3.30
C ALA A 268 -37.60 27.89 -3.57
N ASP A 269 -38.11 28.03 -4.80
CA ASP A 269 -39.25 27.23 -5.27
C ASP A 269 -38.96 25.74 -4.99
N PRO A 270 -39.64 25.10 -4.02
CA PRO A 270 -39.30 23.74 -3.60
C PRO A 270 -39.59 22.70 -4.69
N VAL A 271 -40.50 23.01 -5.62
CA VAL A 271 -40.77 22.15 -6.78
C VAL A 271 -39.60 22.25 -7.75
N ARG A 272 -39.14 23.46 -8.05
CA ARG A 272 -38.01 23.68 -8.94
C ARG A 272 -36.71 23.12 -8.36
N LEU A 273 -36.45 23.35 -7.07
CA LEU A 273 -35.26 22.83 -6.39
C LEU A 273 -35.19 21.30 -6.46
N ARG A 274 -36.29 20.61 -6.15
CA ARG A 274 -36.37 19.14 -6.28
C ARG A 274 -36.15 18.66 -7.71
N ALA A 275 -36.72 19.37 -8.69
CA ALA A 275 -36.53 19.04 -10.10
C ALA A 275 -35.05 19.20 -10.52
N ASP A 276 -34.41 20.32 -10.17
CA ASP A 276 -33.02 20.59 -10.53
C ASP A 276 -32.05 19.62 -9.81
N LEU A 277 -32.28 19.31 -8.53
CA LEU A 277 -31.53 18.27 -7.81
C LEU A 277 -31.72 16.88 -8.43
N GLY A 278 -32.92 16.56 -8.91
CA GLY A 278 -33.21 15.30 -9.60
C GLY A 278 -32.48 15.18 -10.94
N VAL A 279 -32.46 16.25 -11.73
CA VAL A 279 -31.71 16.31 -12.99
C VAL A 279 -30.21 16.18 -12.72
N LEU A 280 -29.68 16.93 -11.74
CA LEU A 280 -28.27 16.86 -11.36
C LEU A 280 -27.88 15.45 -10.91
N ALA A 281 -28.69 14.79 -10.09
CA ALA A 281 -28.43 13.42 -9.65
C ALA A 281 -28.38 12.42 -10.80
N ALA A 282 -29.36 12.45 -11.71
CA ALA A 282 -29.36 11.55 -12.85
C ALA A 282 -28.12 11.74 -13.74
N ARG A 283 -27.69 12.99 -13.93
CA ARG A 283 -26.48 13.31 -14.72
C ARG A 283 -25.19 12.89 -14.03
N LEU A 284 -25.08 13.10 -12.72
CA LEU A 284 -23.88 12.74 -11.97
C LEU A 284 -23.70 11.24 -11.84
N GLU A 285 -24.78 10.46 -11.65
CA GLU A 285 -24.66 9.00 -11.63
C GLU A 285 -24.15 8.46 -12.97
N GLU A 286 -24.71 8.93 -14.09
CA GLU A 286 -24.22 8.54 -15.43
C GLU A 286 -22.75 8.92 -15.64
N HIS A 287 -22.38 10.13 -15.21
CA HIS A 287 -21.04 10.68 -15.35
C HIS A 287 -20.01 9.94 -14.48
N PHE A 288 -20.25 9.78 -13.18
CA PHE A 288 -19.35 9.07 -12.27
C PHE A 288 -19.15 7.62 -12.68
N ASP A 289 -20.24 6.94 -13.09
CA ASP A 289 -20.14 5.57 -13.58
C ASP A 289 -19.32 5.50 -14.88
N HIS A 290 -19.41 6.52 -15.75
CA HIS A 290 -18.59 6.58 -16.95
C HIS A 290 -17.12 6.79 -16.63
N GLU A 291 -16.81 7.78 -15.78
CA GLU A 291 -15.44 8.07 -15.40
C GLU A 291 -14.75 6.88 -14.73
N GLU A 292 -15.42 6.25 -13.76
CA GLU A 292 -14.88 5.10 -13.05
C GLU A 292 -14.59 3.93 -14.01
N ARG A 293 -15.47 3.69 -14.99
CA ARG A 293 -15.25 2.62 -15.98
C ARG A 293 -14.07 2.89 -16.89
N GLU A 294 -13.88 4.14 -17.33
CA GLU A 294 -12.83 4.46 -18.31
C GLU A 294 -11.46 4.65 -17.65
N LEU A 295 -11.42 5.29 -16.47
CA LEU A 295 -10.17 5.81 -15.92
C LEU A 295 -9.55 4.94 -14.82
N LEU A 296 -10.32 4.12 -14.08
CA LEU A 296 -9.77 3.40 -12.93
C LEU A 296 -8.58 2.51 -13.31
N ALA A 297 -8.71 1.70 -14.36
CA ALA A 297 -7.62 0.82 -14.79
C ALA A 297 -6.34 1.61 -15.17
N ALA A 298 -6.51 2.78 -15.80
CA ALA A 298 -5.39 3.65 -16.17
C ALA A 298 -4.75 4.31 -14.94
N LEU A 299 -5.57 4.80 -14.00
CA LEU A 299 -5.10 5.37 -12.74
C LEU A 299 -4.32 4.33 -11.93
N GLU A 300 -4.83 3.11 -11.78
CA GLU A 300 -4.15 2.02 -11.07
C GLU A 300 -2.79 1.65 -11.70
N ALA A 301 -2.67 1.82 -13.01
CA ALA A 301 -1.47 1.56 -13.80
C ALA A 301 -0.49 2.74 -13.87
N LEU A 302 -0.81 3.91 -13.31
CA LEU A 302 0.11 5.05 -13.29
C LEU A 302 1.36 4.75 -12.45
N PRO A 303 2.56 5.10 -12.94
CA PRO A 303 3.79 4.98 -12.16
C PRO A 303 3.85 6.06 -11.06
N ASP A 304 4.48 5.75 -9.93
CA ASP A 304 4.60 6.65 -8.78
C ASP A 304 5.25 8.02 -9.10
N SER A 305 6.11 8.07 -10.13
CA SER A 305 6.75 9.30 -10.60
C SER A 305 5.79 10.25 -11.33
N ALA A 306 4.64 9.75 -11.78
CA ALA A 306 3.63 10.53 -12.49
C ALA A 306 2.61 11.19 -11.56
N VAL A 307 2.48 10.71 -10.31
CA VAL A 307 1.52 11.24 -9.33
C VAL A 307 2.15 12.39 -8.53
N PRO A 308 1.62 13.62 -8.59
CA PRO A 308 2.15 14.76 -7.85
C PRO A 308 2.06 14.55 -6.34
N GLY A 309 3.09 14.97 -5.59
CA GLY A 309 2.99 15.14 -4.12
C GLY A 309 3.61 14.07 -3.23
N GLY A 310 4.58 13.27 -3.70
CA GLY A 310 5.23 12.28 -2.85
C GLY A 310 6.75 12.42 -2.79
N GLY A 311 7.21 13.29 -1.89
CA GLY A 311 8.56 13.29 -1.33
C GLY A 311 8.60 12.60 0.03
#